data_AF-A0A519UXR8-F1
#
_entry.id   AF-A0A519UXR8-F1
#
_cell.length_a   1.000
_cell.length_b   1.000
_cell.length_c   1.000
_cell.angle_alpha   90.00
_cell.angle_beta   90.00
_cell.angle_gamma   90.00
#
_symmetry.space_group_name_H-M   'P 1'
#
loop_
_entity.id
_entity.type
_entity.pdbx_description
1 polymer ?
#
loop_
_entity_poly.entity_id
_entity_poly.type
_entity_poly.pdbx_seq_one_letter_code
_entity_poly.pdbx_strand_id
1 'polypeptide(L)'
;GKIQLVSLDEGTAVLKISPEVKDKILKVEGINAAGKALDQSGSSSSSNSSNYSVAFLTQYLNAGKTAIEKIDKGSYKNTDELADDLYDKIPKEDNEKPENLVNATFSFRGSLKQINIFLKPEKSAVNKYSFIIKNNAKYVDGLGVAYNKNNLAGILDKDGKWVVPANQKELSHYKGAYFFGGVMEDGYRAILWLDKANQKLVPFKYRFYKDEAMLDKYYAIEDGVNGPKGLIEITTNKVVIEPTFSNISDKGNYIVLTSDDETNSIVNKDLKEILVVKGYNYKIHGNYIFHSKRYTSTEKFADYITLSDTQDIYNAEGQKINKEPYVVSTYDFFGMDSLLLVKNKLGKKLFINTKGDVVIDGSKYKDIEPFSYGLAPARNMEGKWGYINAKGVAVIPFMYNEAKNFSKISAMVRTENGYQLIDRDNKVIKKFAEGFSSYSVKKDAENLEYRNYNRKTYNSKGEVVKDK
;
A
#
# COMPACT_ATOMS: atom_id res chain seq x y z
N GLY A 1 3.52 -15.94 54.36
CA GLY A 1 3.97 -16.01 55.77
C GLY A 1 3.04 -15.29 56.71
N LYS A 2 3.32 -15.39 58.00
CA LYS A 2 2.47 -14.95 59.11
C LYS A 2 3.09 -13.77 59.86
N ILE A 3 2.22 -12.90 60.37
CA ILE A 3 2.56 -11.90 61.38
C ILE A 3 1.58 -12.08 62.52
N GLN A 4 2.08 -12.23 63.74
CA GLN A 4 1.25 -12.36 64.93
C GLN A 4 1.71 -11.34 65.98
N LEU A 5 0.75 -10.56 66.48
CA LEU A 5 0.96 -9.71 67.65
C LEU A 5 1.02 -10.56 68.91
N VAL A 6 2.12 -10.45 69.64
CA VAL A 6 2.35 -11.16 70.90
C VAL A 6 1.99 -10.26 72.07
N SER A 7 2.49 -9.02 72.09
CA SER A 7 2.12 -8.02 73.10
C SER A 7 2.13 -6.61 72.54
N LEU A 8 1.36 -5.73 73.19
CA LEU A 8 1.30 -4.30 72.93
C LEU A 8 1.26 -3.56 74.27
N ASP A 9 2.41 -3.08 74.70
CA ASP A 9 2.62 -2.41 75.98
C ASP A 9 2.81 -0.89 75.79
N GLU A 10 2.89 -0.10 76.87
CA GLU A 10 2.79 1.37 76.83
C GLU A 10 3.73 2.09 75.85
N GLY A 11 4.82 1.47 75.39
CA GLY A 11 5.63 1.99 74.29
C GLY A 11 6.23 0.92 73.39
N THR A 12 5.81 -0.34 73.48
CA THR A 12 6.45 -1.45 72.75
C THR A 12 5.45 -2.43 72.16
N ALA A 13 5.70 -2.86 70.93
CA ALA A 13 4.97 -3.95 70.29
C ALA A 13 5.91 -5.13 70.03
N VAL A 14 5.51 -6.34 70.43
CA VAL A 14 6.25 -7.57 70.13
C VAL A 14 5.49 -8.39 69.11
N LEU A 15 6.15 -8.73 68.01
CA LEU A 15 5.61 -9.51 66.91
C LEU A 15 6.36 -10.83 66.72
N LYS A 16 5.64 -11.89 66.37
CA LYS A 16 6.20 -13.10 65.76
C LYS A 16 5.97 -13.05 64.26
N ILE A 17 7.04 -13.12 63.47
CA ILE A 17 7.01 -12.83 62.03
C ILE A 17 7.70 -13.96 61.26
N SER A 18 7.06 -14.50 60.23
CA SER A 18 7.73 -15.44 59.32
C SER A 18 8.86 -14.72 58.57
N PRO A 19 10.06 -15.32 58.41
CA PRO A 19 11.22 -14.68 57.79
C PRO A 19 10.91 -14.05 56.42
N GLU A 20 10.16 -14.75 55.57
CA GLU A 20 9.73 -14.29 54.24
C GLU A 20 8.85 -13.03 54.24
N VAL A 21 8.19 -12.72 55.36
CA VAL A 21 7.38 -11.51 55.52
C VAL A 21 8.19 -10.41 56.20
N LYS A 22 9.10 -10.76 57.11
CA LYS A 22 9.95 -9.80 57.82
C LYS A 22 10.68 -8.86 56.84
N ASP A 23 11.29 -9.41 55.80
CA ASP A 23 12.02 -8.64 54.79
C ASP A 23 11.11 -7.79 53.88
N LYS A 24 9.80 -8.02 53.93
CA LYS A 24 8.80 -7.23 53.18
C LYS A 24 8.19 -6.11 54.02
N ILE A 25 8.44 -6.03 55.33
CA ILE A 25 7.92 -4.94 56.18
C ILE A 25 8.71 -3.66 55.88
N LEU A 26 8.02 -2.64 55.36
CA LEU A 26 8.59 -1.32 55.08
C LEU A 26 8.61 -0.43 56.32
N LYS A 27 7.55 -0.50 57.12
CA LYS A 27 7.38 0.31 58.33
C LYS A 27 6.43 -0.37 59.30
N VAL A 28 6.72 -0.27 60.59
CA VAL A 28 5.75 -0.48 61.66
C VAL A 28 5.50 0.86 62.32
N GLU A 29 4.26 1.32 62.29
CA GLU A 29 3.87 2.62 62.84
C GLU A 29 3.02 2.41 64.09
N GLY A 30 3.41 3.03 65.19
CA GLY A 30 2.63 3.04 66.42
C GLY A 30 1.60 4.17 66.40
N ILE A 31 0.40 3.93 66.90
CA ILE A 31 -0.70 4.88 66.97
C ILE A 31 -1.17 4.99 68.41
N ASN A 32 -1.37 6.22 68.90
CA ASN A 32 -1.91 6.47 70.24
C ASN A 32 -3.45 6.48 70.28
N ALA A 33 -4.04 6.65 71.48
CA ALA A 33 -5.50 6.65 71.67
C ALA A 33 -6.24 7.73 70.84
N ALA A 34 -5.56 8.83 70.48
CA ALA A 34 -6.11 9.90 69.66
C ALA A 34 -5.99 9.64 68.15
N GLY A 35 -5.45 8.48 67.75
CA GLY A 35 -5.24 8.13 66.35
C GLY A 35 -4.00 8.76 65.71
N LYS A 36 -3.12 9.41 66.49
CA LYS A 36 -1.90 10.04 65.98
C LYS A 36 -0.74 9.06 65.94
N ALA A 37 0.04 9.09 64.87
CA ALA A 37 1.27 8.34 64.73
C ALA A 37 2.34 8.75 65.75
N LEU A 38 3.01 7.76 66.31
CA LEU A 38 4.09 7.87 67.28
C LEU A 38 5.44 7.68 66.58
N ASP A 39 6.45 8.40 67.07
CA ASP A 39 7.82 8.26 66.58
C ASP A 39 8.41 6.93 67.06
N GLN A 40 8.85 6.09 66.12
CA GLN A 40 9.52 4.84 66.45
C GLN A 40 10.92 5.14 66.99
N SER A 41 11.20 4.72 68.24
CA SER A 41 12.48 4.96 68.91
C SER A 41 13.51 3.86 68.66
N GLY A 42 13.10 2.67 68.22
CA GLY A 42 14.01 1.58 67.89
C GLY A 42 13.30 0.29 67.46
N SER A 43 14.09 -0.68 67.03
CA SER A 43 13.64 -2.07 66.85
C SER A 43 14.78 -3.06 67.07
N SER A 44 14.42 -4.27 67.51
CA SER A 44 15.33 -5.40 67.63
C SER A 44 14.63 -6.70 67.23
N SER A 45 15.39 -7.74 66.89
CA SER A 45 14.80 -9.04 66.56
C SER A 45 15.73 -10.19 66.90
N SER A 46 15.18 -11.31 67.35
CA SER A 46 15.90 -12.57 67.59
C SER A 46 15.18 -13.76 66.93
N SER A 47 15.95 -14.66 66.33
CA SER A 47 15.44 -15.90 65.74
C SER A 47 15.44 -17.04 66.76
N ASN A 48 14.36 -17.83 66.80
CA ASN A 48 14.36 -19.12 67.49
C ASN A 48 14.47 -20.23 66.43
N SER A 49 15.63 -20.89 66.32
CA SER A 49 15.88 -21.93 65.32
C SER A 49 15.59 -23.32 65.88
N SER A 50 14.41 -23.87 65.60
CA SER A 50 14.12 -25.30 65.80
C SER A 50 13.81 -25.92 64.43
N ASN A 51 14.76 -26.67 63.87
CA ASN A 51 14.72 -27.02 62.44
C ASN A 51 13.98 -28.31 62.08
N TYR A 52 13.52 -29.10 63.06
CA TYR A 52 12.75 -30.33 62.81
C TYR A 52 11.72 -30.57 63.92
N SER A 53 10.62 -31.23 63.60
CA SER A 53 9.62 -31.70 64.54
C SER A 53 10.17 -32.86 65.38
N VAL A 54 9.70 -32.97 66.63
CA VAL A 54 10.10 -34.06 67.52
C VAL A 54 9.70 -35.42 66.93
N ALA A 55 8.55 -35.49 66.25
CA ALA A 55 8.06 -36.70 65.61
C ALA A 55 9.00 -37.18 64.49
N PHE A 56 9.43 -36.27 63.61
CA PHE A 56 10.37 -36.58 62.54
C PHE A 56 11.72 -37.09 63.07
N LEU A 57 12.28 -36.39 64.06
CA LEU A 57 13.54 -36.82 64.68
C LEU A 57 13.42 -38.18 65.39
N THR A 58 12.26 -38.49 65.96
CA THR A 58 11.99 -39.79 66.61
C THR A 58 11.98 -40.92 65.59
N GLN A 59 11.35 -40.74 64.42
CA GLN A 59 11.37 -41.74 63.35
C GLN A 59 12.78 -41.95 62.80
N TYR A 60 13.53 -40.85 62.58
CA TYR A 60 14.92 -40.90 62.16
C TYR A 60 15.78 -41.71 63.14
N LEU A 61 15.62 -41.47 64.44
CA LEU A 61 16.33 -42.20 65.49
C LEU A 61 15.99 -43.70 65.48
N ASN A 62 14.72 -44.07 65.27
CA ASN A 62 14.30 -45.47 65.25
C ASN A 62 14.82 -46.24 64.02
N ALA A 63 14.88 -45.60 62.85
CA ALA A 63 15.51 -46.17 61.67
C ALA A 63 16.99 -46.48 61.92
N GLY A 64 17.72 -45.54 62.53
CA GLY A 64 19.12 -45.74 62.93
C GLY A 64 19.30 -46.88 63.93
N LYS A 65 18.46 -46.96 64.97
CA LYS A 65 18.52 -48.06 65.95
C LYS A 65 18.30 -49.43 65.32
N THR A 66 17.33 -49.54 64.41
CA THR A 66 17.04 -50.79 63.69
C THR A 66 18.21 -51.23 62.81
N ALA A 67 18.86 -50.27 62.15
CA ALA A 67 20.04 -50.55 61.33
C ALA A 67 21.21 -51.05 62.19
N ILE A 68 21.45 -50.44 63.35
CA ILE A 68 22.48 -50.88 64.31
C ILE A 68 22.23 -52.34 64.73
N GLU A 69 20.99 -52.70 65.11
CA GLU A 69 20.67 -54.09 65.50
C GLU A 69 20.92 -55.11 64.37
N LYS A 70 20.72 -54.71 63.11
CA LYS A 70 21.01 -55.55 61.95
C LYS A 70 22.51 -55.65 61.67
N ILE A 71 23.27 -54.56 61.87
CA ILE A 71 24.74 -54.57 61.78
C ILE A 71 25.31 -55.54 62.81
N ASP A 72 24.86 -55.47 64.05
CA ASP A 72 25.34 -56.34 65.14
C ASP A 72 25.07 -57.83 64.89
N LYS A 73 24.03 -58.15 64.11
CA LYS A 73 23.69 -59.51 63.67
C LYS A 73 24.41 -59.93 62.37
N GLY A 74 25.29 -59.09 61.83
CA GLY A 74 26.00 -59.34 60.56
C GLY A 74 25.06 -59.41 59.35
N SER A 75 23.91 -58.73 59.40
CA SER A 75 22.83 -58.89 58.40
C SER A 75 23.09 -58.14 57.09
N TYR A 76 24.06 -57.24 57.03
CA TYR A 76 24.47 -56.54 55.81
C TYR A 76 25.81 -57.10 55.32
N LYS A 77 25.92 -57.33 54.02
CA LYS A 77 27.14 -57.90 53.41
C LYS A 77 28.20 -56.85 53.14
N ASN A 78 27.80 -55.60 52.97
CA ASN A 78 28.67 -54.46 52.71
C ASN A 78 27.99 -53.15 53.16
N THR A 79 28.72 -52.04 53.09
CA THR A 79 28.22 -50.71 53.47
C THR A 79 27.14 -50.18 52.52
N ASP A 80 27.08 -50.66 51.28
CA ASP A 80 26.10 -50.19 50.30
C ASP A 80 24.70 -50.72 50.63
N GLU A 81 24.57 -52.01 51.02
CA GLU A 81 23.30 -52.57 51.49
C GLU A 81 22.78 -51.89 52.76
N LEU A 82 23.68 -51.45 53.66
CA LEU A 82 23.32 -50.65 54.83
C LEU A 82 22.84 -49.25 54.42
N ALA A 83 23.54 -48.61 53.49
CA ALA A 83 23.18 -47.30 52.99
C ALA A 83 21.80 -47.32 52.33
N ASP A 84 21.51 -48.35 51.53
CA ASP A 84 20.22 -48.56 50.88
C ASP A 84 19.09 -48.78 51.91
N ASP A 85 19.26 -49.65 52.91
CA ASP A 85 18.21 -49.89 53.94
C ASP A 85 17.95 -48.64 54.81
N LEU A 86 19.00 -47.86 55.12
CA LEU A 86 18.84 -46.58 55.80
C LEU A 86 18.13 -45.56 54.91
N TYR A 87 18.50 -45.47 53.64
CA TYR A 87 17.89 -44.56 52.68
C TYR A 87 16.39 -44.84 52.49
N ASP A 88 16.00 -46.10 52.51
CA ASP A 88 14.60 -46.51 52.40
C ASP A 88 13.80 -46.25 53.67
N LYS A 89 14.40 -46.38 54.85
CA LYS A 89 13.68 -46.30 56.13
C LYS A 89 13.69 -44.95 56.80
N ILE A 90 14.70 -44.12 56.52
CA ILE A 90 14.77 -42.78 57.08
C ILE A 90 13.67 -41.92 56.44
N PRO A 91 12.86 -41.20 57.24
CA PRO A 91 11.87 -40.29 56.69
C PRO A 91 12.58 -39.19 55.87
N LYS A 92 12.12 -38.99 54.64
CA LYS A 92 12.79 -38.09 53.68
C LYS A 92 12.42 -36.62 53.87
N GLU A 93 11.23 -36.34 54.40
CA GLU A 93 10.75 -34.97 54.63
C GLU A 93 9.98 -34.84 55.96
N ASP A 94 10.14 -33.70 56.62
CA ASP A 94 9.43 -33.33 57.85
C ASP A 94 8.23 -32.44 57.53
N ASN A 95 7.11 -33.07 57.22
CA ASN A 95 5.89 -32.36 56.81
C ASN A 95 5.22 -31.59 57.97
N GLU A 96 5.64 -31.83 59.21
CA GLU A 96 5.14 -31.14 60.41
C GLU A 96 6.16 -30.17 61.01
N LYS A 97 7.19 -29.80 60.23
CA LYS A 97 8.24 -28.88 60.67
C LYS A 97 7.64 -27.57 61.21
N PRO A 98 7.98 -27.14 62.44
CA PRO A 98 7.44 -25.88 62.97
C PRO A 98 7.95 -24.70 62.15
N GLU A 99 7.05 -23.76 61.87
CA GLU A 99 7.39 -22.53 61.15
C GLU A 99 8.32 -21.67 62.03
N ASN A 100 9.56 -21.44 61.58
CA ASN A 100 10.56 -20.66 62.31
C ASN A 100 10.19 -19.17 62.31
N LEU A 101 9.38 -18.73 63.26
CA LEU A 101 9.02 -17.31 63.42
C LEU A 101 10.12 -16.54 64.17
N VAL A 102 10.41 -15.33 63.71
CA VAL A 102 11.32 -14.38 64.36
C VAL A 102 10.53 -13.54 65.35
N ASN A 103 11.02 -13.41 66.58
CA ASN A 103 10.48 -12.43 67.53
C ASN A 103 11.09 -11.06 67.21
N ALA A 104 10.26 -10.07 66.89
CA ALA A 104 10.66 -8.71 66.59
C ALA A 104 9.96 -7.73 67.54
N THR A 105 10.73 -6.89 68.22
CA THR A 105 10.23 -5.88 69.14
C THR A 105 10.41 -4.50 68.52
N PHE A 106 9.36 -3.69 68.52
CA PHE A 106 9.34 -2.32 68.03
C PHE A 106 9.00 -1.38 69.18
N SER A 107 9.80 -0.34 69.38
CA SER A 107 9.63 0.63 70.45
C SER A 107 9.22 2.00 69.90
N PHE A 108 8.34 2.70 70.60
CA PHE A 108 7.76 3.99 70.22
C PHE A 108 7.85 4.99 71.37
N ARG A 109 7.99 6.28 71.04
CA ARG A 109 7.96 7.38 72.02
C ARG A 109 6.51 7.82 72.25
N GLY A 110 5.92 7.38 73.36
CA GLY A 110 4.57 7.73 73.79
C GLY A 110 3.63 6.53 73.93
N SER A 111 2.43 6.76 74.46
CA SER A 111 1.48 5.69 74.81
C SER A 111 0.90 4.98 73.59
N LEU A 112 1.43 3.79 73.30
CA LEU A 112 1.02 2.95 72.18
C LEU A 112 -0.34 2.29 72.43
N LYS A 113 -1.25 2.38 71.46
CA LYS A 113 -2.58 1.74 71.51
C LYS A 113 -2.89 0.84 70.33
N GLN A 114 -2.24 1.09 69.19
CA GLN A 114 -2.35 0.26 67.99
C GLN A 114 -1.04 0.31 67.22
N ILE A 115 -0.77 -0.72 66.41
CA ILE A 115 0.25 -0.64 65.36
C ILE A 115 -0.35 -0.87 63.98
N ASN A 116 0.19 -0.17 62.99
CA ASN A 116 -0.03 -0.43 61.58
C ASN A 116 1.25 -1.01 60.98
N ILE A 117 1.13 -2.10 60.23
CA ILE A 117 2.27 -2.76 59.58
C ILE A 117 2.13 -2.55 58.08
N PHE A 118 3.09 -1.84 57.49
CA PHE A 118 3.13 -1.55 56.06
C PHE A 118 4.02 -2.58 55.38
N LEU A 119 3.41 -3.42 54.54
CA LEU A 119 4.13 -4.40 53.73
C LEU A 119 4.40 -3.85 52.34
N LYS A 120 5.55 -4.22 51.78
CA LYS A 120 5.86 -4.00 50.37
C LYS A 120 4.81 -4.73 49.53
N PRO A 121 4.09 -4.04 48.62
CA PRO A 121 3.04 -4.67 47.84
C PRO A 121 3.62 -5.76 46.92
N GLU A 122 2.98 -6.93 46.89
CA GLU A 122 3.31 -7.96 45.91
C GLU A 122 2.82 -7.52 44.53
N LYS A 123 3.77 -7.21 43.63
CA LYS A 123 3.57 -6.77 42.24
C LYS A 123 2.63 -5.56 42.07
N SER A 124 3.27 -4.39 42.05
CA SER A 124 2.86 -3.09 41.53
C SER A 124 1.64 -3.06 40.59
N ALA A 125 0.45 -2.76 41.12
CA ALA A 125 -0.61 -2.13 40.33
C ALA A 125 -0.44 -0.60 40.38
N VAL A 126 0.66 -0.10 39.82
CA VAL A 126 0.69 1.28 39.35
C VAL A 126 -0.02 1.24 38.00
N ASN A 127 -1.25 1.73 37.92
CA ASN A 127 -1.85 2.02 36.61
C ASN A 127 -1.06 3.18 36.00
N LYS A 128 -0.01 2.83 35.26
CA LYS A 128 0.76 3.77 34.46
C LYS A 128 -0.05 4.03 33.20
N TYR A 129 -0.93 5.03 33.23
CA TYR A 129 -1.55 5.51 32.01
C TYR A 129 -0.49 6.22 31.18
N SER A 130 0.00 5.54 30.15
CA SER A 130 0.80 6.16 29.11
C SER A 130 -0.18 6.58 28.01
N PHE A 131 -0.50 7.86 27.97
CA PHE A 131 -1.20 8.42 26.83
C PHE A 131 -0.17 8.65 25.72
N ILE A 132 -0.35 8.01 24.56
CA ILE A 132 0.26 8.53 23.35
C ILE A 132 -0.66 9.66 22.90
N ILE A 133 -0.25 10.90 23.08
CA ILE A 133 -0.88 12.01 22.34
C ILE A 133 -0.51 11.78 20.88
N LYS A 134 -1.38 11.08 20.15
CA LYS A 134 -1.27 11.02 18.70
C LYS A 134 -1.68 12.39 18.21
N ASN A 135 -0.74 13.10 17.58
CA ASN A 135 -1.10 14.26 16.78
C ASN A 135 -2.08 13.78 15.70
N ASN A 136 -3.37 14.06 15.88
CA ASN A 136 -4.40 13.77 14.88
C ASN A 136 -4.34 14.76 13.72
N ALA A 137 -3.34 15.66 13.67
CA ALA A 137 -3.07 16.45 12.49
C ALA A 137 -2.89 15.50 11.30
N LYS A 138 -3.77 15.63 10.32
CA LYS A 138 -3.61 14.97 9.03
C LYS A 138 -2.43 15.64 8.33
N TYR A 139 -1.31 14.93 8.29
CA TYR A 139 -0.18 15.33 7.47
C TYR A 139 -0.45 14.89 6.03
N VAL A 140 -0.37 15.83 5.09
CA VAL A 140 -0.38 15.57 3.66
C VAL A 140 0.97 15.98 3.12
N ASP A 141 1.66 15.07 2.43
CA ASP A 141 3.03 15.26 1.94
C ASP A 141 4.03 15.73 3.00
N GLY A 142 3.87 15.24 4.24
CA GLY A 142 4.72 15.59 5.39
C GLY A 142 4.46 16.96 6.02
N LEU A 143 3.38 17.64 5.62
CA LEU A 143 2.98 18.94 6.14
C LEU A 143 1.61 18.86 6.84
N GLY A 144 1.52 19.45 8.03
CA GLY A 144 0.30 19.47 8.84
C GLY A 144 -0.14 20.89 9.13
N VAL A 145 -1.44 21.17 9.04
CA VAL A 145 -1.99 22.44 9.51
C VAL A 145 -2.22 22.35 11.02
N ALA A 146 -1.74 23.34 11.77
CA ALA A 146 -1.92 23.43 13.21
C ALA A 146 -2.25 24.85 13.65
N TYR A 147 -2.89 24.97 14.81
CA TYR A 147 -3.34 26.24 15.38
C TYR A 147 -2.51 26.61 16.61
N ASN A 148 -2.16 27.88 16.75
CA ASN A 148 -1.54 28.40 17.95
C ASN A 148 -2.57 28.76 19.03
N LYS A 149 -2.10 29.22 20.19
CA LYS A 149 -2.94 29.64 21.33
C LYS A 149 -3.93 30.78 21.01
N ASN A 150 -3.72 31.52 19.92
CA ASN A 150 -4.58 32.61 19.46
C ASN A 150 -5.56 32.13 18.36
N ASN A 151 -5.71 30.83 18.15
CA ASN A 151 -6.49 30.21 17.07
C ASN A 151 -6.06 30.65 15.65
N LEU A 152 -4.81 31.07 15.47
CA LEU A 152 -4.25 31.28 14.13
C LEU A 152 -3.63 29.97 13.63
N ALA A 153 -3.88 29.65 12.37
CA ALA A 153 -3.35 28.50 11.68
C ALA A 153 -1.97 28.79 11.05
N GLY A 154 -1.12 27.78 11.04
CA GLY A 154 0.15 27.73 10.30
C GLY A 154 0.45 26.31 9.84
N ILE A 155 1.68 26.07 9.40
CA ILE A 155 2.11 24.79 8.84
C ILE A 155 3.25 24.22 9.68
N LEU A 156 3.10 22.95 10.08
CA LEU A 156 4.11 22.15 10.75
C LEU A 156 4.72 21.12 9.79
N ASP A 157 5.97 20.77 10.02
CA ASP A 157 6.57 19.54 9.49
C ASP A 157 6.19 18.31 10.34
N LYS A 158 6.58 17.13 9.85
CA LYS A 158 6.36 15.82 10.52
C LYS A 158 6.95 15.73 11.92
N ASP A 159 7.95 16.57 12.24
CA ASP A 159 8.63 16.60 13.54
C ASP A 159 8.00 17.65 14.48
N GLY A 160 6.92 18.30 14.03
CA GLY A 160 6.15 19.28 14.80
C GLY A 160 6.76 20.68 14.83
N LYS A 161 7.72 20.99 13.96
CA LYS A 161 8.31 22.33 13.85
C LYS A 161 7.54 23.18 12.85
N TRP A 162 7.41 24.48 13.14
CA TRP A 162 6.79 25.42 12.22
C TRP A 162 7.61 25.58 10.94
N VAL A 163 7.03 25.18 9.82
CA VAL A 163 7.49 25.51 8.46
C VAL A 163 6.95 26.88 8.06
N VAL A 164 5.71 27.20 8.44
CA VAL A 164 5.14 28.54 8.33
C VAL A 164 4.52 28.89 9.67
N PRO A 165 4.97 29.98 10.34
CA PRO A 165 4.40 30.40 11.61
C PRO A 165 2.89 30.62 11.52
N ALA A 166 2.19 30.31 12.60
CA ALA A 166 0.74 30.47 12.69
C ALA A 166 0.29 31.95 12.60
N ASN A 167 -0.15 32.36 11.42
CA ASN A 167 -0.59 33.72 11.10
C ASN A 167 -1.86 33.81 10.23
N GLN A 168 -2.46 32.67 9.86
CA GLN A 168 -3.70 32.62 9.06
C GLN A 168 -4.92 32.46 9.95
N LYS A 169 -6.05 33.10 9.64
CA LYS A 169 -7.30 32.85 10.38
C LYS A 169 -7.90 31.49 10.04
N GLU A 170 -7.84 31.14 8.76
CA GLU A 170 -8.30 29.87 8.22
C GLU A 170 -7.24 29.31 7.29
N LEU A 171 -6.95 28.02 7.46
CA LEU A 171 -6.03 27.31 6.60
C LEU A 171 -6.43 25.84 6.56
N SER A 172 -6.41 25.23 5.37
CA SER A 172 -6.56 23.80 5.21
C SER A 172 -5.77 23.33 4.00
N HIS A 173 -5.17 22.14 4.07
CA HIS A 173 -4.49 21.57 2.92
C HIS A 173 -5.44 21.44 1.72
N TYR A 174 -4.98 21.79 0.52
CA TYR A 174 -5.72 21.57 -0.72
C TYR A 174 -5.07 20.47 -1.55
N LYS A 175 -3.98 20.76 -2.26
CA LYS A 175 -3.23 19.78 -3.07
C LYS A 175 -1.76 20.14 -3.17
N GLY A 176 -0.88 19.15 -3.07
CA GLY A 176 0.57 19.37 -3.10
C GLY A 176 1.03 20.50 -2.17
N ALA A 177 1.69 21.51 -2.70
CA ALA A 177 2.14 22.68 -1.93
C ALA A 177 1.08 23.79 -1.77
N TYR A 178 -0.19 23.54 -2.17
CA TYR A 178 -1.27 24.53 -2.14
C TYR A 178 -2.23 24.30 -0.98
N PHE A 179 -2.71 25.40 -0.40
CA PHE A 179 -3.60 25.44 0.75
C PHE A 179 -4.78 26.36 0.46
N PHE A 180 -5.94 26.03 1.01
CA PHE A 180 -7.05 26.99 1.07
C PHE A 180 -6.88 27.90 2.28
N GLY A 181 -6.92 29.20 2.04
CA GLY A 181 -7.01 30.24 3.06
C GLY A 181 -8.46 30.58 3.40
N GLY A 182 -8.65 31.82 3.89
CA GLY A 182 -9.97 32.39 4.16
C GLY A 182 -10.77 32.69 2.89
N VAL A 183 -12.05 32.98 3.07
CA VAL A 183 -12.97 33.37 2.00
C VAL A 183 -12.67 34.81 1.53
N MET A 184 -12.57 35.00 0.22
CA MET A 184 -12.37 36.29 -0.46
C MET A 184 -13.72 37.00 -0.68
N GLU A 185 -13.69 38.26 -1.14
CA GLU A 185 -14.91 39.07 -1.38
C GLU A 185 -15.87 38.44 -2.39
N ASP A 186 -15.35 37.64 -3.33
CA ASP A 186 -16.12 36.92 -4.34
C ASP A 186 -16.79 35.63 -3.82
N GLY A 187 -16.63 35.32 -2.52
CA GLY A 187 -17.19 34.14 -1.87
C GLY A 187 -16.36 32.86 -2.05
N TYR A 188 -15.25 32.89 -2.80
CA TYR A 188 -14.36 31.74 -2.96
C TYR A 188 -13.24 31.76 -1.92
N ARG A 189 -12.71 30.59 -1.55
CA ARG A 189 -11.54 30.52 -0.67
C ARG A 189 -10.29 30.94 -1.44
N ALA A 190 -9.45 31.76 -0.82
CA ALA A 190 -8.14 32.08 -1.34
C ALA A 190 -7.31 30.81 -1.50
N ILE A 191 -6.54 30.70 -2.59
CA ILE A 191 -5.53 29.66 -2.74
C ILE A 191 -4.19 30.27 -2.35
N LEU A 192 -3.44 29.56 -1.52
CA LEU A 192 -2.13 29.97 -1.04
C LEU A 192 -1.11 28.90 -1.45
N TRP A 193 0.02 29.32 -2.00
CA TRP A 193 1.15 28.43 -2.29
C TRP A 193 2.19 28.49 -1.17
N LEU A 194 2.71 27.35 -0.76
CA LEU A 194 3.80 27.24 0.20
C LEU A 194 5.16 27.44 -0.49
N ASP A 195 5.71 28.64 -0.28
CA ASP A 195 7.11 28.93 -0.56
C ASP A 195 7.98 28.34 0.55
N LYS A 196 8.40 27.08 0.37
CA LYS A 196 9.22 26.36 1.35
C LYS A 196 10.56 27.03 1.61
N ALA A 197 11.15 27.68 0.60
CA ALA A 197 12.46 28.31 0.72
C ALA A 197 12.40 29.53 1.65
N ASN A 198 11.33 30.32 1.54
CA ASN A 198 11.13 31.51 2.37
C ASN A 198 10.17 31.27 3.55
N GLN A 199 9.74 30.03 3.80
CA GLN A 199 8.90 29.64 4.94
C GLN A 199 7.61 30.47 5.06
N LYS A 200 6.95 30.73 3.91
CA LYS A 200 5.76 31.59 3.85
C LYS A 200 4.68 31.05 2.92
N LEU A 201 3.45 31.46 3.17
CA LEU A 201 2.32 31.27 2.27
C LEU A 201 2.17 32.51 1.38
N VAL A 202 2.14 32.29 0.06
CA VAL A 202 2.02 33.34 -0.95
C VAL A 202 0.65 33.23 -1.63
N PRO A 203 -0.12 34.31 -1.75
CA PRO A 203 -1.38 34.30 -2.50
C PRO A 203 -1.18 33.79 -3.93
N PHE A 204 -2.00 32.83 -4.33
CA PHE A 204 -2.01 32.27 -5.67
C PHE A 204 -3.06 33.00 -6.51
N LYS A 205 -2.61 33.65 -7.59
CA LYS A 205 -3.45 34.52 -8.44
C LYS A 205 -4.53 33.76 -9.20
N TYR A 206 -4.20 32.56 -9.68
CA TYR A 206 -5.04 31.83 -10.63
C TYR A 206 -5.97 30.83 -9.96
N ARG A 207 -6.89 30.27 -10.73
CA ARG A 207 -7.69 29.11 -10.33
C ARG A 207 -7.12 27.87 -11.00
N PHE A 208 -7.34 26.69 -10.42
CA PHE A 208 -7.01 25.44 -11.10
C PHE A 208 -8.14 25.08 -12.05
N TYR A 209 -7.81 24.96 -13.34
CA TYR A 209 -8.76 24.54 -14.36
C TYR A 209 -9.07 23.03 -14.25
N LYS A 210 -8.09 22.24 -13.78
CA LYS A 210 -8.22 20.80 -13.54
C LYS A 210 -7.58 20.42 -12.21
N ASP A 211 -8.15 19.40 -11.58
CA ASP A 211 -7.63 18.90 -10.30
C ASP A 211 -6.37 18.07 -10.47
N GLU A 212 -6.33 17.22 -11.50
CA GLU A 212 -5.23 16.28 -11.77
C GLU A 212 -3.99 16.97 -12.35
N ALA A 213 -2.82 16.42 -12.00
CA ALA A 213 -1.55 16.82 -12.58
C ALA A 213 -1.42 16.26 -14.01
N MET A 214 -0.96 17.11 -14.93
CA MET A 214 -0.65 16.72 -16.30
C MET A 214 0.82 16.31 -16.38
N LEU A 215 1.06 15.11 -16.92
CA LEU A 215 2.41 14.52 -17.08
C LEU A 215 3.24 14.48 -15.78
N ASP A 216 2.57 14.42 -14.63
CA ASP A 216 3.14 14.50 -13.27
C ASP A 216 4.02 15.73 -13.00
N LYS A 217 3.88 16.80 -13.81
CA LYS A 217 4.79 17.96 -13.78
C LYS A 217 4.06 19.29 -13.74
N TYR A 218 2.85 19.36 -14.29
CA TYR A 218 2.12 20.62 -14.45
C TYR A 218 0.71 20.55 -13.88
N TYR A 219 0.21 21.67 -13.36
CA TYR A 219 -1.23 21.88 -13.20
C TYR A 219 -1.75 22.82 -14.29
N ALA A 220 -2.96 22.53 -14.78
CA ALA A 220 -3.69 23.48 -15.63
C ALA A 220 -4.34 24.55 -14.75
N ILE A 221 -4.14 25.80 -15.13
CA ILE A 221 -4.63 26.99 -14.43
C ILE A 221 -5.53 27.82 -15.36
N GLU A 222 -6.44 28.61 -14.79
CA GLU A 222 -7.26 29.58 -15.52
C GLU A 222 -7.23 30.96 -14.83
N ASP A 223 -7.30 32.02 -15.63
CA ASP A 223 -7.42 33.40 -15.13
C ASP A 223 -8.90 33.83 -15.10
N GLY A 224 -9.52 33.70 -13.92
CA GLY A 224 -10.95 33.91 -13.74
C GLY A 224 -11.80 32.68 -14.09
N VAL A 225 -13.10 32.75 -13.78
CA VAL A 225 -14.04 31.64 -14.03
C VAL A 225 -14.26 31.48 -15.53
N ASN A 226 -13.98 30.29 -16.07
CA ASN A 226 -14.02 29.98 -17.51
C ASN A 226 -13.08 30.87 -18.35
N GLY A 227 -12.04 31.42 -17.73
CA GLY A 227 -11.08 32.29 -18.38
C GLY A 227 -10.14 31.57 -19.35
N PRO A 228 -9.12 32.27 -19.84
CA PRO A 228 -8.04 31.65 -20.60
C PRO A 228 -7.23 30.72 -19.69
N LYS A 229 -6.64 29.69 -20.28
CA LYS A 229 -5.96 28.58 -19.59
C LYS A 229 -4.47 28.62 -19.84
N GLY A 230 -3.71 28.27 -18.81
CA GLY A 230 -2.26 28.19 -18.84
C GLY A 230 -1.74 26.98 -18.06
N LEU A 231 -0.43 26.90 -17.90
CA LEU A 231 0.24 25.84 -17.13
C LEU A 231 1.18 26.43 -16.09
N ILE A 232 1.18 25.79 -14.94
CA ILE A 232 2.11 26.06 -13.86
C ILE A 232 2.90 24.79 -13.53
N GLU A 233 4.20 24.93 -13.28
CA GLU A 233 5.03 23.81 -12.85
C GLU A 233 4.83 23.55 -11.35
N ILE A 234 4.53 22.30 -11.01
CA ILE A 234 4.10 21.89 -9.66
C ILE A 234 5.20 22.14 -8.62
N THR A 235 6.45 21.85 -8.97
CA THR A 235 7.59 21.91 -8.04
C THR A 235 8.06 23.32 -7.75
N THR A 236 7.90 24.24 -8.70
CA THR A 236 8.43 25.61 -8.61
C THR A 236 7.35 26.67 -8.45
N ASN A 237 6.08 26.33 -8.69
CA ASN A 237 4.96 27.28 -8.78
C ASN A 237 5.23 28.41 -9.79
N LYS A 238 6.06 28.13 -10.80
CA LYS A 238 6.34 29.07 -11.88
C LYS A 238 5.34 28.85 -13.00
N VAL A 239 4.69 29.92 -13.44
CA VAL A 239 3.88 29.90 -14.66
C VAL A 239 4.82 29.62 -15.83
N VAL A 240 4.62 28.50 -16.50
CA VAL A 240 5.44 28.04 -17.63
C VAL A 240 4.74 28.26 -18.96
N ILE A 241 3.41 28.35 -18.95
CA ILE A 241 2.57 28.81 -20.05
C ILE A 241 1.56 29.79 -19.47
N GLU A 242 1.62 31.05 -19.92
CA GLU A 242 0.67 32.07 -19.48
C GLU A 242 -0.77 31.71 -19.86
N PRO A 243 -1.79 32.09 -19.07
CA PRO A 243 -3.17 31.82 -19.41
C PRO A 243 -3.65 32.61 -20.64
N THR A 244 -3.44 32.04 -21.82
CA THR A 244 -3.83 32.62 -23.11
C THR A 244 -4.60 31.64 -24.01
N PHE A 245 -4.71 30.37 -23.61
CA PHE A 245 -5.35 29.33 -24.41
C PHE A 245 -6.84 29.17 -24.08
N SER A 246 -7.65 28.86 -25.09
CA SER A 246 -9.09 28.61 -24.94
C SER A 246 -9.36 27.27 -24.24
N ASN A 247 -8.44 26.30 -24.37
CA ASN A 247 -8.51 25.00 -23.71
C ASN A 247 -7.12 24.37 -23.54
N ILE A 248 -6.98 23.51 -22.54
CA ILE A 248 -5.79 22.68 -22.32
C ILE A 248 -6.25 21.25 -22.01
N SER A 249 -5.74 20.26 -22.76
CA SER A 249 -6.12 18.85 -22.59
C SER A 249 -4.93 17.91 -22.43
N ASP A 250 -5.11 16.88 -21.61
CA ASP A 250 -4.15 15.80 -21.44
C ASP A 250 -4.45 14.71 -22.47
N LYS A 251 -3.42 14.28 -23.20
CA LYS A 251 -3.49 13.22 -24.21
C LYS A 251 -2.39 12.18 -24.00
N GLY A 252 -2.22 11.71 -22.77
CA GLY A 252 -1.29 10.63 -22.43
C GLY A 252 0.12 11.17 -22.23
N ASN A 253 0.97 11.08 -23.26
CA ASN A 253 2.35 11.58 -23.19
C ASN A 253 2.49 13.04 -23.67
N TYR A 254 1.36 13.70 -23.95
CA TYR A 254 1.31 15.04 -24.52
C TYR A 254 0.27 15.90 -23.82
N ILE A 255 0.51 17.20 -23.86
CA ILE A 255 -0.45 18.24 -23.55
C ILE A 255 -0.85 18.89 -24.88
N VAL A 256 -2.14 19.13 -25.07
CA VAL A 256 -2.64 19.92 -26.19
C VAL A 256 -3.10 21.28 -25.67
N LEU A 257 -2.48 22.33 -26.18
CA LEU A 257 -2.83 23.73 -25.96
C LEU A 257 -3.68 24.21 -27.14
N THR A 258 -4.94 24.55 -26.90
CA THR A 258 -5.88 24.96 -27.95
C THR A 258 -6.15 26.46 -27.85
N SER A 259 -5.93 27.21 -28.91
CA SER A 259 -6.26 28.65 -29.01
C SER A 259 -7.73 28.88 -29.35
N ASP A 260 -8.19 30.13 -29.28
CA ASP A 260 -9.59 30.50 -29.61
C ASP A 260 -9.96 30.21 -31.07
N ASP A 261 -8.99 30.26 -31.96
CA ASP A 261 -9.17 29.94 -33.37
C ASP A 261 -9.10 28.42 -33.66
N GLU A 262 -9.13 27.57 -32.63
CA GLU A 262 -9.02 26.10 -32.73
C GLU A 262 -7.67 25.60 -33.29
N THR A 263 -6.60 26.39 -33.17
CA THR A 263 -5.25 25.88 -33.41
C THR A 263 -4.77 25.10 -32.19
N ASN A 264 -4.27 23.89 -32.41
CA ASN A 264 -3.83 22.96 -31.37
C ASN A 264 -2.31 22.79 -31.44
N SER A 265 -1.59 23.32 -30.45
CA SER A 265 -0.17 23.04 -30.23
C SER A 265 -0.03 21.81 -29.32
N ILE A 266 0.50 20.73 -29.88
CA ILE A 266 0.75 19.47 -29.16
C ILE A 266 2.18 19.52 -28.64
N VAL A 267 2.35 19.50 -27.32
CA VAL A 267 3.65 19.61 -26.65
C VAL A 267 3.93 18.37 -25.79
N ASN A 268 5.21 18.04 -25.62
CA ASN A 268 5.64 16.94 -24.76
C ASN A 268 5.80 17.39 -23.28
N LYS A 269 6.33 16.49 -22.42
CA LYS A 269 6.58 16.75 -20.98
C LYS A 269 7.57 17.89 -20.69
N ASP A 270 8.40 18.26 -21.65
CA ASP A 270 9.31 19.40 -21.53
C ASP A 270 8.78 20.65 -22.22
N LEU A 271 7.49 20.64 -22.57
CA LEU A 271 6.78 21.70 -23.30
C LEU A 271 7.41 22.00 -24.67
N LYS A 272 8.21 21.07 -25.22
CA LYS A 272 8.67 21.15 -26.60
C LYS A 272 7.47 20.91 -27.51
N GLU A 273 7.23 21.83 -28.44
CA GLU A 273 6.24 21.67 -29.49
C GLU A 273 6.63 20.54 -30.44
N ILE A 274 5.70 19.60 -30.61
CA ILE A 274 5.86 18.40 -31.45
C ILE A 274 5.12 18.59 -32.76
N LEU A 275 3.91 19.14 -32.70
CA LEU A 275 3.09 19.39 -33.89
C LEU A 275 2.05 20.49 -33.61
N VAL A 276 1.83 21.35 -34.59
CA VAL A 276 0.72 22.31 -34.62
C VAL A 276 -0.28 21.89 -35.67
N VAL A 277 -1.56 21.80 -35.30
CA VAL A 277 -2.65 21.42 -36.20
C VAL A 277 -3.85 22.33 -36.05
N LYS A 278 -4.47 22.69 -37.17
CA LYS A 278 -5.71 23.48 -37.17
C LYS A 278 -6.91 22.55 -37.07
N GLY A 279 -7.80 22.80 -36.11
CA GLY A 279 -8.95 21.95 -35.83
C GLY A 279 -8.57 20.62 -35.18
N TYR A 280 -9.51 19.66 -35.21
CA TYR A 280 -9.43 18.42 -34.41
C TYR A 280 -9.23 17.16 -35.25
N ASN A 281 -8.66 17.29 -36.45
CA ASN A 281 -8.39 16.19 -37.38
C ASN A 281 -7.13 15.39 -37.01
N TYR A 282 -6.91 15.11 -35.73
CA TYR A 282 -5.77 14.33 -35.26
C TYR A 282 -6.17 13.33 -34.17
N LYS A 283 -5.36 12.29 -33.99
CA LYS A 283 -5.46 11.31 -32.90
C LYS A 283 -4.09 11.12 -32.27
N ILE A 284 -4.06 10.92 -30.96
CA ILE A 284 -2.83 10.65 -30.21
C ILE A 284 -2.96 9.27 -29.58
N HIS A 285 -1.99 8.39 -29.86
CA HIS A 285 -1.90 7.05 -29.28
C HIS A 285 -0.47 6.77 -28.83
N GLY A 286 -0.27 6.65 -27.52
CA GLY A 286 1.06 6.48 -26.94
C GLY A 286 1.98 7.64 -27.32
N ASN A 287 3.07 7.33 -28.02
CA ASN A 287 4.09 8.27 -28.50
C ASN A 287 3.88 8.72 -29.96
N TYR A 288 2.69 8.50 -30.52
CA TYR A 288 2.43 8.77 -31.93
C TYR A 288 1.23 9.68 -32.12
N ILE A 289 1.40 10.65 -33.01
CA ILE A 289 0.36 11.60 -33.42
C ILE A 289 -0.02 11.26 -34.86
N PHE A 290 -1.30 10.98 -35.09
CA PHE A 290 -1.88 10.66 -36.39
C PHE A 290 -2.70 11.87 -36.84
N HIS A 291 -2.20 12.60 -37.82
CA HIS A 291 -2.86 13.79 -38.37
C HIS A 291 -3.54 13.43 -39.70
N SER A 292 -4.87 13.49 -39.70
CA SER A 292 -5.70 13.15 -40.86
C SER A 292 -5.67 14.26 -41.91
N LYS A 293 -5.31 13.91 -43.14
CA LYS A 293 -5.35 14.79 -44.30
C LYS A 293 -6.48 14.34 -45.23
N ARG A 294 -7.46 15.21 -45.43
CA ARG A 294 -8.50 15.02 -46.44
C ARG A 294 -7.91 15.37 -47.80
N TYR A 295 -8.15 14.53 -48.81
CA TYR A 295 -7.78 14.88 -50.18
C TYR A 295 -8.71 15.96 -50.73
N THR A 296 -8.11 16.94 -51.41
CA THR A 296 -8.84 17.91 -52.23
C THR A 296 -9.47 17.21 -53.44
N SER A 297 -10.50 17.83 -54.03
CA SER A 297 -11.19 17.26 -55.19
C SER A 297 -10.25 16.97 -56.36
N THR A 298 -9.19 17.76 -56.55
CA THR A 298 -8.17 17.59 -57.59
C THR A 298 -7.25 16.39 -57.34
N GLU A 299 -6.91 16.09 -56.08
CA GLU A 299 -6.07 14.94 -55.72
C GLU A 299 -6.81 13.60 -55.83
N LYS A 300 -8.14 13.59 -55.66
CA LYS A 300 -8.97 12.38 -55.84
C LYS A 300 -8.92 11.79 -57.26
N PHE A 301 -8.61 12.62 -58.27
CA PHE A 301 -8.56 12.20 -59.67
C PHE A 301 -7.16 11.82 -60.17
N ALA A 302 -6.11 12.01 -59.36
CA ALA A 302 -4.74 11.60 -59.69
C ALA A 302 -4.38 10.33 -58.90
N ASP A 303 -4.41 9.15 -59.52
CA ASP A 303 -3.92 7.86 -59.00
C ASP A 303 -4.47 7.31 -57.66
N TYR A 304 -5.23 8.08 -56.87
CA TYR A 304 -5.75 7.70 -55.55
C TYR A 304 -7.20 7.19 -55.64
N ILE A 305 -7.44 6.13 -56.42
CA ILE A 305 -8.79 5.58 -56.69
C ILE A 305 -9.51 5.11 -55.40
N THR A 306 -8.80 4.91 -54.29
CA THR A 306 -9.35 4.27 -53.07
C THR A 306 -9.19 5.01 -51.75
N LEU A 307 -8.56 6.20 -51.71
CA LEU A 307 -8.28 6.89 -50.44
C LEU A 307 -9.02 8.23 -50.36
N SER A 308 -9.99 8.36 -49.45
CA SER A 308 -10.69 9.62 -49.17
C SER A 308 -9.94 10.50 -48.15
N ASP A 309 -9.25 9.87 -47.19
CA ASP A 309 -8.50 10.50 -46.10
C ASP A 309 -7.22 9.68 -45.85
N THR A 310 -6.07 10.32 -45.65
CA THR A 310 -4.81 9.68 -45.24
C THR A 310 -4.35 10.20 -43.88
N GLN A 311 -3.41 9.53 -43.24
CA GLN A 311 -2.76 10.01 -42.03
C GLN A 311 -1.27 10.25 -42.25
N ASP A 312 -0.81 11.42 -41.85
CA ASP A 312 0.59 11.65 -41.51
C ASP A 312 0.81 11.24 -40.05
N ILE A 313 1.87 10.49 -39.81
CA ILE A 313 2.17 9.93 -38.50
C ILE A 313 3.47 10.54 -38.01
N TYR A 314 3.47 11.05 -36.79
CA TYR A 314 4.63 11.70 -36.15
C TYR A 314 5.01 10.94 -34.88
N ASN A 315 6.31 10.81 -34.62
CA ASN A 315 6.84 10.24 -33.37
C ASN A 315 6.94 11.31 -32.26
N ALA A 316 7.46 10.92 -31.09
CA ALA A 316 7.64 11.80 -29.93
C ALA A 316 8.63 12.95 -30.17
N GLU A 317 9.50 12.83 -31.17
CA GLU A 317 10.46 13.85 -31.56
C GLU A 317 9.87 14.88 -32.54
N GLY A 318 8.66 14.64 -33.06
CA GLY A 318 8.00 15.46 -34.09
C GLY A 318 8.40 15.08 -35.52
N GLN A 319 9.09 13.95 -35.70
CA GLN A 319 9.51 13.47 -37.01
C GLN A 319 8.35 12.70 -37.65
N LYS A 320 8.04 13.05 -38.90
CA LYS A 320 7.09 12.29 -39.72
C LYS A 320 7.69 10.93 -40.06
N ILE A 321 7.02 9.84 -39.72
CA ILE A 321 7.53 8.48 -39.89
C ILE A 321 7.13 7.86 -41.23
N ASN A 322 5.92 8.10 -41.73
CA ASN A 322 5.44 7.42 -42.93
C ASN A 322 6.06 8.05 -44.18
N LYS A 323 6.70 7.20 -45.00
CA LYS A 323 7.41 7.60 -46.23
C LYS A 323 6.47 7.95 -47.39
N GLU A 324 5.25 7.45 -47.36
CA GLU A 324 4.17 7.77 -48.30
C GLU A 324 2.84 7.91 -47.54
N PRO A 325 1.81 8.51 -48.16
CA PRO A 325 0.49 8.61 -47.54
C PRO A 325 -0.12 7.23 -47.31
N TYR A 326 -0.59 7.00 -46.08
CA TYR A 326 -1.23 5.76 -45.68
C TYR A 326 -2.62 6.03 -45.12
N VAL A 327 -3.51 5.06 -45.29
CA VAL A 327 -4.73 4.95 -44.47
C VAL A 327 -4.46 3.95 -43.37
N VAL A 328 -4.58 4.43 -42.15
CA VAL A 328 -4.56 3.63 -40.93
C VAL A 328 -5.98 3.17 -40.66
N SER A 329 -6.16 1.86 -40.45
CA SER A 329 -7.45 1.30 -40.03
C SER A 329 -7.94 2.03 -38.77
N THR A 330 -9.25 2.32 -38.68
CA THR A 330 -9.85 3.34 -37.79
C THR A 330 -9.54 3.19 -36.29
N TYR A 331 -8.95 2.06 -35.87
CA TYR A 331 -8.62 1.72 -34.49
C TYR A 331 -7.22 1.10 -34.30
N ASP A 332 -6.35 1.15 -35.31
CA ASP A 332 -4.98 0.61 -35.20
C ASP A 332 -3.95 1.69 -34.83
N PHE A 333 -2.90 1.29 -34.13
CA PHE A 333 -1.77 2.11 -33.68
C PHE A 333 -0.52 1.22 -33.53
N PHE A 334 0.67 1.78 -33.34
CA PHE A 334 1.84 0.96 -33.01
C PHE A 334 1.62 0.32 -31.63
N GLY A 335 1.25 -0.96 -31.63
CA GLY A 335 1.02 -1.74 -30.43
C GLY A 335 2.32 -2.25 -29.80
N MET A 336 2.20 -3.24 -28.92
CA MET A 336 3.34 -3.90 -28.29
C MET A 336 4.36 -4.44 -29.31
N ASP A 337 3.88 -4.80 -30.49
CA ASP A 337 4.67 -5.37 -31.58
C ASP A 337 5.43 -4.33 -32.41
N SER A 338 5.25 -3.03 -32.12
CA SER A 338 5.86 -1.93 -32.88
C SER A 338 5.55 -1.98 -34.38
N LEU A 339 4.44 -2.63 -34.75
CA LEU A 339 3.93 -2.73 -36.12
C LEU A 339 2.53 -2.12 -36.23
N LEU A 340 2.32 -1.42 -37.34
CA LEU A 340 1.06 -0.77 -37.70
C LEU A 340 0.56 -1.30 -39.04
N LEU A 341 -0.71 -1.72 -39.08
CA LEU A 341 -1.38 -2.09 -40.33
C LEU A 341 -1.82 -0.82 -41.06
N VAL A 342 -1.32 -0.64 -42.26
CA VAL A 342 -1.63 0.49 -43.13
C VAL A 342 -2.12 0.01 -44.49
N LYS A 343 -2.87 0.87 -45.18
CA LYS A 343 -3.26 0.70 -46.57
C LYS A 343 -2.64 1.81 -47.40
N ASN A 344 -1.87 1.46 -48.43
CA ASN A 344 -1.27 2.44 -49.33
C ASN A 344 -2.26 2.92 -50.41
N LYS A 345 -1.81 3.83 -51.28
CA LYS A 345 -2.63 4.39 -52.37
C LYS A 345 -3.22 3.37 -53.35
N LEU A 346 -2.52 2.25 -53.55
CA LEU A 346 -2.96 1.13 -54.39
C LEU A 346 -3.96 0.20 -53.69
N GLY A 347 -4.27 0.51 -52.43
CA GLY A 347 -5.14 -0.28 -51.59
C GLY A 347 -4.51 -1.54 -51.01
N LYS A 348 -3.18 -1.71 -51.14
CA LYS A 348 -2.46 -2.84 -50.54
C LYS A 348 -2.32 -2.64 -49.04
N LYS A 349 -2.65 -3.68 -48.28
CA LYS A 349 -2.41 -3.73 -46.83
C LYS A 349 -0.95 -4.09 -46.56
N LEU A 350 -0.29 -3.32 -45.71
CA LEU A 350 1.13 -3.44 -45.36
C LEU A 350 1.30 -3.32 -43.84
N PHE A 351 2.32 -3.95 -43.28
CA PHE A 351 2.78 -3.61 -41.93
C PHE A 351 4.03 -2.77 -42.01
N ILE A 352 3.98 -1.59 -41.36
CA ILE A 352 5.15 -0.72 -41.20
C ILE A 352 5.66 -0.77 -39.75
N ASN A 353 6.96 -0.60 -39.57
CA ASN A 353 7.57 -0.41 -38.25
C ASN A 353 7.51 1.07 -37.81
N THR A 354 8.01 1.35 -36.61
CA THR A 354 8.08 2.68 -36.00
C THR A 354 9.03 3.66 -36.72
N LYS A 355 9.84 3.17 -37.67
CA LYS A 355 10.67 3.98 -38.59
C LYS A 355 9.97 4.23 -39.93
N GLY A 356 8.75 3.72 -40.11
CA GLY A 356 7.99 3.79 -41.36
C GLY A 356 8.47 2.85 -42.46
N ASP A 357 9.36 1.90 -42.15
CA ASP A 357 9.75 0.87 -43.12
C ASP A 357 8.68 -0.19 -43.22
N VAL A 358 8.36 -0.62 -44.44
CA VAL A 358 7.51 -1.80 -44.68
C VAL A 358 8.26 -3.05 -44.25
N VAL A 359 7.74 -3.74 -43.24
CA VAL A 359 8.32 -4.99 -42.73
C VAL A 359 7.62 -6.21 -43.34
N ILE A 360 6.31 -6.11 -43.59
CA ILE A 360 5.52 -7.19 -44.19
C ILE A 360 4.64 -6.63 -45.30
N ASP A 361 4.81 -7.15 -46.50
CA ASP A 361 3.86 -6.96 -47.60
C ASP A 361 2.68 -7.93 -47.41
N GLY A 362 1.51 -7.37 -47.07
CA GLY A 362 0.28 -8.12 -46.85
C GLY A 362 -0.43 -8.55 -48.14
N SER A 363 0.04 -8.13 -49.31
CA SER A 363 -0.62 -8.43 -50.59
C SER A 363 -0.59 -9.91 -50.98
N LYS A 364 0.30 -10.71 -50.37
CA LYS A 364 0.30 -12.18 -50.49
C LYS A 364 -0.85 -12.87 -49.75
N TYR A 365 -1.66 -12.12 -49.00
CA TYR A 365 -2.83 -12.61 -48.28
C TYR A 365 -4.10 -12.01 -48.85
N LYS A 366 -5.18 -12.78 -48.78
CA LYS A 366 -6.52 -12.28 -49.13
C LYS A 366 -7.01 -11.25 -48.11
N ASP A 367 -6.61 -11.42 -46.86
CA ASP A 367 -6.89 -10.46 -45.79
C ASP A 367 -5.85 -10.56 -44.66
N ILE A 368 -5.65 -9.46 -43.93
CA ILE A 368 -4.83 -9.39 -42.72
C ILE A 368 -5.44 -8.41 -41.73
N GLU A 369 -5.30 -8.75 -40.45
CA GLU A 369 -5.75 -7.96 -39.30
C GLU A 369 -4.54 -7.48 -38.46
N PRO A 370 -4.68 -6.42 -37.64
CA PRO A 370 -3.56 -5.89 -36.86
C PRO A 370 -2.86 -6.91 -35.96
N PHE A 371 -1.55 -6.74 -35.79
CA PHE A 371 -0.78 -7.46 -34.77
C PHE A 371 -1.33 -7.21 -33.37
N SER A 372 -1.27 -8.24 -32.53
CA SER A 372 -1.60 -8.17 -31.12
C SER A 372 -0.87 -9.29 -30.38
N TYR A 373 -0.13 -8.97 -29.32
CA TYR A 373 0.69 -9.94 -28.58
C TYR A 373 1.58 -10.85 -29.45
N GLY A 374 2.26 -10.28 -30.45
CA GLY A 374 3.26 -10.96 -31.26
C GLY A 374 2.76 -11.58 -32.56
N LEU A 375 1.44 -11.68 -32.74
CA LEU A 375 0.82 -12.39 -33.84
C LEU A 375 -0.26 -11.56 -34.53
N ALA A 376 -0.38 -11.71 -35.85
CA ALA A 376 -1.46 -11.13 -36.66
C ALA A 376 -2.28 -12.23 -37.34
N PRO A 377 -3.62 -12.19 -37.29
CA PRO A 377 -4.45 -13.04 -38.12
C PRO A 377 -4.24 -12.70 -39.60
N ALA A 378 -4.05 -13.73 -40.42
CA ALA A 378 -3.94 -13.60 -41.86
C ALA A 378 -4.80 -14.66 -42.55
N ARG A 379 -5.37 -14.30 -43.70
CA ARG A 379 -6.20 -15.17 -44.53
C ARG A 379 -5.46 -15.49 -45.82
N ASN A 380 -5.20 -16.77 -46.08
CA ASN A 380 -4.56 -17.22 -47.31
C ASN A 380 -5.50 -17.06 -48.52
N MET A 381 -4.97 -17.34 -49.72
CA MET A 381 -5.74 -17.23 -50.98
C MET A 381 -6.90 -18.24 -51.05
N GLU A 382 -6.78 -19.39 -50.39
CA GLU A 382 -7.84 -20.41 -50.26
C GLU A 382 -8.94 -19.99 -49.27
N GLY A 383 -8.76 -18.87 -48.57
CA GLY A 383 -9.77 -18.31 -47.67
C GLY A 383 -9.75 -18.89 -46.25
N LYS A 384 -8.71 -19.63 -45.87
CA LYS A 384 -8.47 -20.10 -44.49
C LYS A 384 -7.60 -19.11 -43.72
N TRP A 385 -7.90 -18.98 -42.43
CA TRP A 385 -7.20 -18.12 -41.50
C TRP A 385 -6.13 -18.89 -40.72
N GLY A 386 -5.01 -18.21 -40.48
CA GLY A 386 -3.91 -18.63 -39.62
C GLY A 386 -3.29 -17.40 -38.95
N TYR A 387 -2.11 -17.55 -38.34
CA TYR A 387 -1.44 -16.44 -37.68
C TYR A 387 0.01 -16.32 -38.14
N ILE A 388 0.42 -15.08 -38.42
CA ILE A 388 1.78 -14.73 -38.82
C ILE A 388 2.50 -14.02 -37.68
N ASN A 389 3.82 -14.24 -37.58
CA ASN A 389 4.69 -13.50 -36.67
C ASN A 389 5.15 -12.18 -37.30
N ALA A 390 5.89 -11.36 -36.53
CA ALA A 390 6.43 -10.07 -36.98
C ALA A 390 7.42 -10.14 -38.17
N LYS A 391 7.84 -11.34 -38.59
CA LYS A 391 8.62 -11.57 -39.82
C LYS A 391 7.73 -11.94 -41.02
N GLY A 392 6.40 -11.94 -40.85
CA GLY A 392 5.44 -12.33 -41.87
C GLY A 392 5.41 -13.83 -42.18
N VAL A 393 5.91 -14.66 -41.26
CA VAL A 393 5.92 -16.13 -41.37
C VAL A 393 4.72 -16.70 -40.61
N ALA A 394 3.99 -17.61 -41.25
CA ALA A 394 2.89 -18.32 -40.59
C ALA A 394 3.43 -19.25 -39.51
N VAL A 395 3.07 -18.99 -38.26
CA VAL A 395 3.43 -19.80 -37.09
C VAL A 395 2.25 -20.61 -36.57
N ILE A 396 1.02 -20.18 -36.89
CA ILE A 396 -0.18 -21.01 -36.78
C ILE A 396 -0.69 -21.25 -38.21
N PRO A 397 -0.83 -22.51 -38.66
CA PRO A 397 -1.23 -22.85 -40.02
C PRO A 397 -2.58 -22.24 -40.43
N PHE A 398 -2.76 -22.05 -41.74
CA PHE A 398 -4.02 -21.59 -42.33
C PHE A 398 -5.07 -22.70 -42.34
N MET A 399 -5.71 -22.95 -41.20
CA MET A 399 -6.66 -24.06 -41.01
C MET A 399 -8.03 -23.60 -40.51
N TYR A 400 -8.16 -22.35 -40.07
CA TYR A 400 -9.39 -21.83 -39.47
C TYR A 400 -10.32 -21.19 -40.49
N ASN A 401 -11.63 -21.27 -40.25
CA ASN A 401 -12.63 -20.57 -41.05
C ASN A 401 -12.75 -19.09 -40.66
N GLU A 402 -12.31 -18.74 -39.45
CA GLU A 402 -12.25 -17.38 -38.91
C GLU A 402 -11.21 -17.31 -37.79
N ALA A 403 -10.52 -16.18 -37.66
CA ALA A 403 -9.55 -15.91 -36.60
C ALA A 403 -9.69 -14.46 -36.10
N LYS A 404 -9.59 -14.26 -34.79
CA LYS A 404 -9.53 -12.93 -34.15
C LYS A 404 -8.13 -12.66 -33.59
N ASN A 405 -7.84 -11.40 -33.27
CA ASN A 405 -6.58 -11.01 -32.67
C ASN A 405 -6.35 -11.72 -31.32
N PHE A 406 -5.08 -11.99 -31.02
CA PHE A 406 -4.69 -12.51 -29.71
C PHE A 406 -4.85 -11.46 -28.62
N SER A 407 -5.34 -11.89 -27.46
CA SER A 407 -5.09 -11.24 -26.18
C SER A 407 -3.80 -11.73 -25.55
N LYS A 408 -3.57 -11.34 -24.30
CA LYS A 408 -2.41 -11.80 -23.54
C LYS A 408 -2.22 -13.30 -23.57
N ILE A 409 -3.29 -14.10 -23.53
CA ILE A 409 -3.16 -15.56 -23.43
C ILE A 409 -3.87 -16.35 -24.52
N SER A 410 -4.84 -15.77 -25.23
CA SER A 410 -5.67 -16.54 -26.16
C SER A 410 -6.26 -15.71 -27.31
N ALA A 411 -6.63 -16.42 -28.38
CA ALA A 411 -7.42 -15.90 -29.48
C ALA A 411 -8.65 -16.79 -29.74
N MET A 412 -9.70 -16.18 -30.28
CA MET A 412 -10.88 -16.91 -30.74
C MET A 412 -10.72 -17.28 -32.21
N VAL A 413 -10.96 -18.55 -32.52
CA VAL A 413 -10.96 -19.10 -33.86
C VAL A 413 -12.23 -19.91 -34.13
N ARG A 414 -12.59 -20.05 -35.40
CA ARG A 414 -13.71 -20.88 -35.83
C ARG A 414 -13.21 -22.03 -36.71
N THR A 415 -13.64 -23.24 -36.39
CA THR A 415 -13.41 -24.44 -37.19
C THR A 415 -14.70 -24.84 -37.90
N GLU A 416 -14.74 -26.01 -38.52
CA GLU A 416 -15.99 -26.60 -38.99
C GLU A 416 -16.89 -27.06 -37.83
N ASN A 417 -16.29 -27.43 -36.69
CA ASN A 417 -16.97 -27.95 -35.51
C ASN A 417 -17.29 -26.87 -34.46
N GLY A 418 -17.41 -25.60 -34.87
CA GLY A 418 -17.70 -24.47 -33.98
C GLY A 418 -16.49 -23.66 -33.54
N TYR A 419 -16.67 -22.88 -32.47
CA TYR A 419 -15.69 -21.90 -31.99
C TYR A 419 -14.77 -22.46 -30.90
N GLN A 420 -13.53 -21.97 -30.88
CA GLN A 420 -12.51 -22.40 -29.93
C GLN A 420 -11.67 -21.20 -29.47
N LEU A 421 -11.24 -21.24 -28.21
CA LEU A 421 -10.11 -20.44 -27.75
C LEU A 421 -8.84 -21.27 -27.90
N ILE A 422 -7.82 -20.66 -28.51
CA ILE A 422 -6.49 -21.25 -28.67
C ILE A 422 -5.42 -20.39 -28.00
N ASP A 423 -4.35 -21.03 -27.54
CA ASP A 423 -3.11 -20.33 -27.16
C ASP A 423 -2.22 -20.05 -28.39
N ARG A 424 -1.05 -19.43 -28.16
CA ARG A 424 -0.10 -19.07 -29.22
C ARG A 424 0.66 -20.26 -29.82
N ASP A 425 0.63 -21.43 -29.15
CA ASP A 425 1.16 -22.69 -29.67
C ASP A 425 0.09 -23.47 -30.46
N ASN A 426 -1.06 -22.84 -30.72
CA ASN A 426 -2.22 -23.46 -31.36
C ASN A 426 -2.91 -24.55 -30.54
N LYS A 427 -2.70 -24.61 -29.21
CA LYS A 427 -3.39 -25.57 -28.33
C LYS A 427 -4.76 -25.04 -27.96
N VAL A 428 -5.76 -25.91 -28.02
CA VAL A 428 -7.14 -25.56 -27.66
C VAL A 428 -7.25 -25.41 -26.15
N ILE A 429 -7.62 -24.21 -25.70
CA ILE A 429 -7.93 -23.89 -24.30
C ILE A 429 -9.37 -24.30 -23.98
N LYS A 430 -10.33 -23.90 -24.84
CA LYS A 430 -11.76 -24.15 -24.64
C LYS A 430 -12.49 -24.28 -25.96
N LYS A 431 -13.43 -25.22 -26.04
CA LYS A 431 -14.37 -25.37 -27.16
C LYS A 431 -15.75 -24.87 -26.76
N PHE A 432 -16.47 -24.30 -27.73
CA PHE A 432 -17.83 -23.80 -27.57
C PHE A 432 -18.74 -24.45 -28.61
N ALA A 433 -19.83 -25.04 -28.14
CA ALA A 433 -20.84 -25.68 -29.00
C ALA A 433 -21.68 -24.64 -29.77
N GLU A 434 -21.93 -23.48 -29.15
CA GLU A 434 -22.69 -22.38 -29.73
C GLU A 434 -21.77 -21.20 -30.08
N GLY A 435 -22.19 -20.41 -31.07
CA GLY A 435 -21.49 -19.18 -31.48
C GLY A 435 -21.57 -18.06 -30.44
N PHE A 436 -21.00 -16.91 -30.79
CA PHE A 436 -20.97 -15.74 -29.92
C PHE A 436 -21.85 -14.61 -30.49
N SER A 437 -22.64 -13.98 -29.63
CA SER A 437 -23.48 -12.83 -29.97
C SER A 437 -22.67 -11.52 -29.97
N SER A 438 -21.60 -11.46 -29.17
CA SER A 438 -20.62 -10.37 -29.22
C SER A 438 -19.27 -10.82 -28.66
N TYR A 439 -18.22 -10.07 -29.03
CA TYR A 439 -16.88 -10.22 -28.47
C TYR A 439 -16.21 -8.85 -28.39
N SER A 440 -15.35 -8.63 -27.39
CA SER A 440 -14.61 -7.38 -27.19
C SER A 440 -13.12 -7.54 -27.56
N VAL A 441 -12.78 -7.52 -28.86
CA VAL A 441 -11.37 -7.59 -29.28
C VAL A 441 -10.85 -6.17 -29.48
N LYS A 442 -10.06 -5.70 -28.51
CA LYS A 442 -9.17 -4.54 -28.69
C LYS A 442 -7.76 -5.05 -28.95
N LYS A 443 -7.01 -4.37 -29.82
CA LYS A 443 -5.57 -4.62 -29.99
C LYS A 443 -4.87 -4.53 -28.64
N ASP A 444 -3.99 -5.49 -28.38
CA ASP A 444 -3.21 -5.64 -27.14
C ASP A 444 -4.06 -5.71 -25.84
N ALA A 445 -5.32 -6.13 -25.94
CA ALA A 445 -6.17 -6.33 -24.77
C ALA A 445 -5.61 -7.40 -23.82
N GLU A 446 -5.42 -7.06 -22.55
CA GLU A 446 -4.98 -8.04 -21.54
C GLU A 446 -6.02 -9.15 -21.34
N ASN A 447 -7.31 -8.78 -21.34
CA ASN A 447 -8.44 -9.68 -21.15
C ASN A 447 -9.47 -9.48 -22.26
N LEU A 448 -10.08 -10.57 -22.71
CA LEU A 448 -11.19 -10.58 -23.66
C LEU A 448 -12.44 -11.07 -22.95
N GLU A 449 -13.57 -10.45 -23.31
CA GLU A 449 -14.89 -10.95 -22.93
C GLU A 449 -15.61 -11.44 -24.18
N TYR A 450 -16.09 -12.67 -24.11
CA TYR A 450 -16.85 -13.32 -25.18
C TYR A 450 -18.26 -13.62 -24.68
N ARG A 451 -19.28 -13.04 -25.32
CA ARG A 451 -20.67 -13.26 -24.95
C ARG A 451 -21.30 -14.26 -25.88
N ASN A 452 -21.69 -15.40 -25.35
CA ASN A 452 -22.33 -16.46 -26.12
C ASN A 452 -23.84 -16.15 -26.32
N TYR A 453 -24.49 -16.79 -27.30
CA TYR A 453 -25.94 -16.67 -27.52
C TYR A 453 -26.77 -17.19 -26.33
N ASN A 454 -26.23 -18.12 -25.54
CA ASN A 454 -26.80 -18.53 -24.24
C ASN A 454 -26.65 -17.48 -23.11
N ARG A 455 -26.31 -16.23 -23.46
CA ARG A 455 -26.17 -15.06 -22.57
C ARG A 455 -25.04 -15.12 -21.54
N LYS A 456 -24.21 -16.17 -21.53
CA LYS A 456 -23.01 -16.25 -20.67
C LYS A 456 -21.84 -15.45 -21.24
N THR A 457 -21.08 -14.81 -20.36
CA THR A 457 -19.83 -14.13 -20.73
C THR A 457 -18.62 -14.91 -20.22
N TYR A 458 -17.67 -15.17 -21.12
CA TYR A 458 -16.45 -15.91 -20.84
C TYR A 458 -15.21 -15.00 -20.92
N ASN A 459 -14.22 -15.23 -20.06
CA ASN A 459 -12.92 -14.55 -20.12
C ASN A 459 -11.96 -15.23 -21.12
N SER A 460 -10.74 -14.70 -21.24
CA SER A 460 -9.67 -15.26 -22.09
C SER A 460 -9.26 -16.71 -21.77
N LYS A 461 -9.61 -17.24 -20.58
CA LYS A 461 -9.39 -18.65 -20.20
C LYS A 461 -10.58 -19.55 -20.54
N GLY A 462 -11.69 -18.98 -21.00
CA GLY A 462 -12.95 -19.71 -21.21
C GLY A 462 -13.73 -19.98 -19.93
N GLU A 463 -13.47 -19.23 -18.86
CA GLU A 463 -14.20 -19.29 -17.58
C GLU A 463 -15.34 -18.28 -17.60
N VAL A 464 -16.49 -18.62 -17.00
CA VAL A 464 -17.64 -17.72 -16.91
C VAL A 464 -17.33 -16.59 -15.93
N VAL A 465 -17.42 -15.33 -16.39
CA VAL A 465 -17.19 -14.14 -15.55
C VAL A 465 -18.46 -13.39 -15.19
N LYS A 466 -19.55 -13.58 -15.94
CA LYS A 466 -20.89 -13.06 -15.63
C LYS A 466 -21.94 -14.05 -16.13
N ASP A 467 -22.87 -14.41 -15.24
CA ASP A 467 -24.17 -14.99 -15.59
C ASP A 467 -25.21 -13.88 -15.40
N LYS A 468 -26.10 -13.67 -16.36
CA LYS A 468 -27.16 -12.65 -16.31
C LYS A 468 -28.53 -13.30 -16.40
#